data_AF-A0AA89B0K4-F1
#
_entry.id   AF-A0AA89B0K4-F1
#
_cell.length_a   1.000
_cell.length_b   1.000
_cell.length_c   1.000
_cell.angle_alpha   90.00
_cell.angle_beta   90.00
_cell.angle_gamma   90.00
#
_symmetry.space_group_name_H-M   'P 1'
#
loop_
_entity.id
_entity.type
_entity.pdbx_description
1 polymer ?
#
loop_
_entity_poly.entity_id
_entity_poly.type
_entity_poly.pdbx_seq_one_letter_code
_entity_poly.pdbx_strand_id
1 'polypeptide(L)'
;MVDSKTVISQVQEFQLILHDIHVEGMVFGESFQVVGLIENLPPTWRDFKNYLKHKRKEMKLEDLIVRLRIEEDNCQSENKAGNYHQEAKTNVVEQDDHGIFTCLKQMAVNEKVEVGGST
;
A
#
# COMPACT_ATOMS: atom_id res chain seq x y z
N MET A 1 12.07 1.39 3.56
CA MET A 1 12.02 1.64 2.11
C MET A 1 12.63 2.99 1.80
N VAL A 2 13.09 3.19 0.56
CA VAL A 2 13.71 4.42 0.06
C VAL A 2 12.71 5.15 -0.84
N ASP A 3 12.58 6.46 -0.68
CA ASP A 3 11.58 7.27 -1.40
C ASP A 3 11.90 7.45 -2.90
N SER A 4 13.13 7.14 -3.33
CA SER A 4 13.56 7.25 -4.74
C SER A 4 13.09 6.10 -5.63
N LYS A 5 12.54 5.03 -5.04
CA LYS A 5 12.01 3.86 -5.76
C LYS A 5 10.53 3.69 -5.45
N THR A 6 9.79 3.10 -6.38
CA THR A 6 8.41 2.68 -6.12
C THR A 6 8.38 1.64 -5.00
N VAL A 7 7.29 1.59 -4.25
CA VAL A 7 7.05 0.57 -3.23
C VAL A 7 7.00 -0.81 -3.89
N ILE A 8 6.40 -0.94 -5.08
CA ILE A 8 6.33 -2.22 -5.78
C ILE A 8 7.69 -2.76 -6.23
N SER A 9 8.59 -1.90 -6.72
CA SER A 9 9.96 -2.32 -7.04
C SER A 9 10.67 -2.85 -5.80
N GLN A 10 10.49 -2.19 -4.65
CA GLN A 10 11.12 -2.58 -3.40
C GLN A 10 10.50 -3.85 -2.78
N VAL A 11 9.19 -4.07 -2.96
CA VAL A 11 8.51 -5.32 -2.59
C VAL A 11 9.09 -6.49 -3.36
N GLN A 12 9.36 -6.32 -4.66
CA GLN A 12 9.99 -7.36 -5.47
C GLN A 12 11.41 -7.68 -4.98
N GLU A 13 12.20 -6.66 -4.66
CA GLU A 13 13.54 -6.83 -4.04
C GLU A 13 13.44 -7.57 -2.70
N PHE A 14 12.45 -7.25 -1.86
CA PHE A 14 12.19 -7.93 -0.59
C PHE A 14 11.84 -9.42 -0.80
N GLN A 15 10.99 -9.75 -1.78
CA GLN A 15 10.66 -11.14 -2.10
C GLN A 15 11.88 -11.95 -2.56
N LEU A 16 12.80 -11.33 -3.33
CA LEU A 16 14.05 -11.97 -3.73
C LEU A 16 14.92 -12.29 -2.52
N ILE A 17 15.06 -11.35 -1.57
CA ILE A 17 15.82 -11.58 -0.34
C ILE A 17 15.22 -12.72 0.49
N LEU A 18 13.89 -12.77 0.62
CA LEU A 18 13.21 -13.87 1.33
C LEU A 18 13.47 -15.22 0.65
N HIS A 19 13.47 -15.26 -0.68
CA HIS A 19 13.77 -16.45 -1.46
C HIS A 19 15.22 -16.91 -1.27
N ASP A 20 16.19 -16.00 -1.31
CA ASP A 20 17.61 -16.34 -1.14
C ASP A 20 17.88 -16.90 0.26
N ILE A 21 17.28 -16.30 1.29
CA ILE A 21 17.36 -16.80 2.68
C ILE A 21 16.71 -18.21 2.80
N HIS A 22 15.61 -18.44 2.09
CA HIS A 22 14.98 -19.76 2.01
C HIS A 22 15.90 -20.81 1.38
N VAL A 23 16.60 -20.45 0.30
CA VAL A 23 17.58 -21.32 -0.36
C VAL A 23 18.77 -21.62 0.56
N GLU A 24 19.17 -20.68 1.41
CA GLU A 24 20.20 -20.88 2.45
C GLU A 24 19.70 -21.74 3.64
N GLY A 25 18.45 -22.19 3.62
CA GLY A 25 17.88 -23.11 4.61
C GLY A 25 17.24 -22.42 5.82
N MET A 26 17.05 -21.10 5.78
CA MET A 26 16.35 -20.34 6.82
C MET A 26 14.97 -19.90 6.33
N VAL A 27 13.94 -19.99 7.17
CA VAL A 27 12.58 -19.60 6.78
C VAL A 27 12.02 -18.64 7.82
N PHE A 28 11.53 -17.49 7.35
CA PHE A 28 10.74 -16.60 8.19
C PHE A 28 9.27 -17.01 8.15
N GLY A 29 8.60 -16.97 9.30
CA GLY A 29 7.15 -17.16 9.35
C GLY A 29 6.43 -16.08 8.55
N GLU A 30 5.32 -16.44 7.90
CA GLU A 30 4.54 -15.53 7.06
C GLU A 30 4.15 -14.24 7.81
N SER A 31 3.75 -14.35 9.07
CA SER A 31 3.42 -13.18 9.91
C SER A 31 4.60 -12.22 10.09
N PHE A 32 5.83 -12.75 10.20
CA PHE A 32 7.03 -11.91 10.28
C PHE A 32 7.31 -11.20 8.95
N GLN A 33 7.11 -11.89 7.82
CA GLN A 33 7.27 -11.28 6.50
C GLN A 33 6.27 -10.15 6.27
N VAL A 34 4.99 -10.38 6.62
CA VAL A 34 3.90 -9.40 6.54
C VAL A 34 4.21 -8.18 7.40
N VAL A 35 4.50 -8.39 8.69
CA VAL A 35 4.83 -7.29 9.63
C VAL A 35 6.08 -6.55 9.18
N GLY A 36 7.12 -7.30 8.78
CA GLY A 36 8.36 -6.73 8.27
C GLY A 36 8.12 -5.83 7.06
N LEU A 37 7.28 -6.25 6.11
CA LEU A 37 6.95 -5.42 4.96
C LEU A 37 6.16 -4.16 5.34
N ILE A 38 5.15 -4.29 6.21
CA ILE A 38 4.33 -3.16 6.68
C ILE A 38 5.19 -2.11 7.40
N GLU A 39 6.04 -2.53 8.33
CA GLU A 39 6.89 -1.62 9.11
C GLU A 39 7.95 -0.94 8.23
N ASN A 40 8.35 -1.57 7.13
CA ASN A 40 9.30 -0.99 6.18
C ASN A 40 8.68 0.00 5.17
N LEU A 41 7.36 0.17 5.15
CA LEU A 41 6.68 1.11 4.24
C LEU A 41 7.09 2.57 4.51
N PRO A 42 7.19 3.42 3.47
CA PRO A 42 7.60 4.82 3.63
C PRO A 42 6.67 5.62 4.56
N PRO A 43 7.11 6.78 5.06
CA PRO A 43 6.27 7.66 5.88
C PRO A 43 4.99 8.11 5.17
N THR A 44 5.04 8.28 3.84
CA THR A 44 3.89 8.66 2.99
C THR A 44 2.76 7.61 2.98
N TRP A 45 3.03 6.38 3.43
CA TRP A 45 2.06 5.28 3.52
C TRP A 45 1.44 5.13 4.93
N ARG A 46 1.51 6.18 5.76
CA ARG A 46 1.01 6.17 7.15
C ARG A 46 -0.44 5.72 7.26
N ASP A 47 -1.32 6.21 6.39
CA ASP A 47 -2.75 5.95 6.52
C ASP A 47 -3.11 4.54 6.04
N PHE A 48 -2.42 4.06 5.00
CA PHE A 48 -2.48 2.64 4.62
C PHE A 48 -2.02 1.72 5.75
N LYS A 49 -0.92 2.07 6.44
CA LYS A 49 -0.47 1.33 7.65
C LYS A 49 -1.54 1.34 8.74
N ASN A 50 -2.20 2.46 8.98
CA ASN A 50 -3.29 2.55 9.95
C ASN A 50 -4.50 1.69 9.55
N TYR A 51 -4.88 1.71 8.27
CA TYR A 51 -5.92 0.84 7.72
C TYR A 51 -5.61 -0.64 7.96
N LEU A 52 -4.39 -1.08 7.68
CA LEU A 52 -3.96 -2.45 7.93
C LEU A 52 -4.03 -2.83 9.41
N LYS A 53 -3.64 -1.93 10.32
CA LYS A 53 -3.71 -2.14 11.78
C LYS A 53 -5.14 -2.30 12.30
N HIS A 54 -6.11 -1.63 11.69
CA HIS A 54 -7.52 -1.75 12.07
C HIS A 54 -8.22 -2.96 11.45
N LYS A 55 -7.57 -3.66 10.51
CA LYS A 55 -8.14 -4.83 9.86
C LYS A 55 -8.05 -6.05 10.78
N ARG A 56 -9.21 -6.56 11.22
CA ARG A 56 -9.31 -7.75 12.10
C ARG A 56 -9.09 -9.10 11.41
N LYS A 57 -8.73 -9.12 10.12
CA LYS A 57 -8.53 -10.35 9.32
C LYS A 57 -7.04 -10.64 9.21
N GLU A 58 -6.65 -11.89 9.48
CA GLU A 58 -5.31 -12.37 9.13
C GLU A 58 -5.05 -12.17 7.64
N MET A 59 -3.87 -11.65 7.32
CA MET A 59 -3.49 -11.27 5.96
C MET A 59 -2.26 -12.06 5.54
N LYS A 60 -2.35 -12.73 4.40
CA LYS A 60 -1.20 -13.40 3.78
C LYS A 60 -0.27 -12.38 3.13
N LEU A 61 0.99 -12.78 2.91
CA LEU A 61 1.94 -11.90 2.23
C LEU A 61 1.47 -11.53 0.82
N GLU A 62 0.92 -12.49 0.08
CA GLU A 62 0.39 -12.26 -1.27
C GLU A 62 -0.76 -11.24 -1.27
N ASP A 63 -1.69 -11.36 -0.32
CA ASP A 63 -2.82 -10.43 -0.16
C ASP A 63 -2.32 -9.00 0.12
N LEU A 64 -1.29 -8.86 0.95
CA LEU A 64 -0.67 -7.57 1.25
C LEU A 64 -0.04 -6.97 -0.02
N ILE A 65 0.68 -7.78 -0.81
CA ILE A 65 1.32 -7.32 -2.05
C ILE A 65 0.29 -6.83 -3.07
N VAL A 66 -0.83 -7.53 -3.23
CA VAL A 66 -1.93 -7.09 -4.12
C VAL A 66 -2.46 -5.73 -3.66
N ARG A 67 -2.68 -5.54 -2.35
CA ARG A 67 -3.15 -4.28 -1.78
C ARG A 67 -2.16 -3.14 -1.98
N LEU A 68 -0.86 -3.41 -1.82
CA LEU A 68 0.19 -2.43 -2.08
C LEU A 68 0.20 -1.97 -3.54
N ARG A 69 -0.04 -2.87 -4.51
CA ARG A 69 -0.09 -2.49 -5.94
C ARG A 69 -1.24 -1.54 -6.22
N ILE A 70 -2.44 -1.92 -5.74
CA ILE A 70 -3.65 -1.10 -5.90
C ILE A 70 -3.44 0.28 -5.29
N GLU A 71 -2.86 0.35 -4.09
CA GLU A 71 -2.67 1.62 -3.41
C GLU A 71 -1.61 2.50 -4.06
N GLU A 72 -0.53 1.90 -4.58
CA GLU A 72 0.48 2.66 -5.33
C GLU A 72 -0.12 3.27 -6.60
N ASP A 73 -0.94 2.51 -7.33
CA ASP A 73 -1.64 2.98 -8.53
C ASP A 73 -2.61 4.12 -8.20
N ASN A 74 -3.34 4.02 -7.08
CA ASN A 74 -4.23 5.09 -6.61
C ASN A 74 -3.45 6.37 -6.28
N CYS A 75 -2.36 6.27 -5.53
CA CYS A 75 -1.51 7.41 -5.17
C CYS A 75 -0.91 8.11 -6.42
N GLN A 76 -0.51 7.35 -7.43
CA GLN A 76 0.01 7.92 -8.69
C GLN A 76 -1.07 8.62 -9.53
N SER A 77 -2.31 8.12 -9.50
CA SER A 77 -3.44 8.76 -10.19
C SER A 77 -3.79 10.13 -9.59
N GLU A 78 -3.61 10.29 -8.27
CA GLU A 78 -3.85 11.55 -7.57
C GLU A 78 -2.77 12.60 -7.84
N ASN A 79 -1.50 12.23 -7.89
CA ASN A 79 -0.41 13.14 -8.26
C ASN A 79 -0.59 13.73 -9.68
N LYS A 80 -1.26 12.98 -10.57
CA LYS A 80 -1.64 13.46 -11.90
C LYS A 80 -2.89 14.35 -11.83
N ALA A 81 -3.91 14.00 -11.05
CA ALA A 81 -5.12 14.80 -10.88
C ALA A 81 -4.87 16.13 -10.15
N GLY A 82 -3.99 16.16 -9.15
CA GLY A 82 -3.55 17.36 -8.45
C GLY A 82 -2.76 18.32 -9.34
N ASN A 83 -2.03 17.81 -10.34
CA ASN A 83 -1.35 18.64 -11.34
C ASN A 83 -2.32 19.37 -12.29
N TYR A 84 -3.51 18.82 -12.56
CA TYR A 84 -4.53 19.51 -13.36
C TYR A 84 -5.31 20.57 -12.55
N HIS A 85 -5.20 20.58 -11.21
CA HIS A 85 -5.87 21.56 -10.36
C HIS A 85 -5.02 22.80 -10.05
N GLN A 86 -3.70 22.75 -10.31
CA GLN A 86 -2.77 23.84 -9.94
C GLN A 86 -2.76 25.06 -10.88
N GLU A 87 -3.57 25.09 -11.95
CA GLU A 87 -3.76 26.32 -12.75
C GLU A 87 -4.73 27.34 -12.10
N ALA A 88 -5.39 27.00 -10.98
CA ALA A 88 -6.19 27.95 -10.21
C ALA A 88 -5.43 28.45 -8.96
N LYS A 89 -4.75 29.58 -9.16
CA LYS A 89 -3.97 30.34 -8.19
C LYS A 89 -4.80 30.85 -6.99
N THR A 90 -4.64 30.29 -5.80
CA THR A 90 -4.83 31.01 -4.51
C THR A 90 -4.16 30.29 -3.32
N ASN A 91 -3.67 31.07 -2.37
CA ASN A 91 -2.96 30.68 -1.15
C ASN A 91 -3.90 30.07 -0.09
N VAL A 92 -3.32 29.37 0.89
CA VAL A 92 -3.86 28.84 2.18
C VAL A 92 -4.02 27.30 2.24
N VAL A 93 -3.04 26.71 2.95
CA VAL A 93 -3.04 25.61 3.93
C VAL A 93 -4.25 24.65 3.98
N GLU A 94 -3.92 23.37 4.21
CA GLU A 94 -4.75 22.15 4.31
C GLU A 94 -4.86 21.34 3.01
N GLN A 95 -3.71 20.79 2.62
CA GLN A 95 -3.60 19.75 1.60
C GLN A 95 -3.38 18.39 2.29
N ASP A 96 -4.18 18.06 3.31
CA ASP A 96 -3.86 16.92 4.17
C ASP A 96 -4.99 15.88 4.37
N ASP A 97 -6.25 16.14 4.01
CA ASP A 97 -7.34 15.19 4.35
C ASP A 97 -8.18 14.68 3.16
N HIS A 98 -8.08 15.31 1.97
CA HIS A 98 -8.98 14.96 0.86
C HIS A 98 -8.52 13.72 0.07
N GLY A 99 -7.21 13.52 -0.10
CA GLY A 99 -6.65 12.30 -0.70
C GLY A 99 -6.80 11.05 0.18
N ILE A 100 -6.82 11.26 1.50
CA ILE A 100 -6.97 10.19 2.50
C ILE A 100 -8.34 9.49 2.38
N PHE A 101 -9.40 10.25 2.07
CA PHE A 101 -10.78 9.75 2.09
C PHE A 101 -11.17 8.98 0.81
N THR A 102 -10.54 9.29 -0.32
CA THR A 102 -10.82 8.65 -1.62
C THR A 102 -10.15 7.28 -1.72
N CYS A 103 -8.93 7.12 -1.22
CA CYS A 103 -8.20 5.84 -1.21
C CYS A 103 -8.91 4.76 -0.37
N LEU A 104 -9.29 5.10 0.87
CA LEU A 104 -10.03 4.18 1.75
C LEU A 104 -11.39 3.78 1.17
N LYS A 105 -12.07 4.70 0.46
CA LYS A 105 -13.31 4.38 -0.26
C LYS A 105 -13.08 3.38 -1.39
N GLN A 106 -12.05 3.56 -2.22
CA GLN A 106 -11.79 2.64 -3.34
C GLN A 106 -11.38 1.25 -2.84
N MET A 107 -10.62 1.16 -1.74
CA MET A 107 -10.33 -0.13 -1.09
C MET A 107 -11.58 -0.81 -0.54
N ALA A 108 -12.48 -0.06 0.09
CA ALA A 108 -13.75 -0.59 0.59
C ALA A 108 -14.70 -1.02 -0.55
N VAL A 109 -14.65 -0.34 -1.70
CA VAL A 109 -15.35 -0.76 -2.93
C VAL A 109 -14.76 -2.06 -3.47
N ASN A 110 -13.43 -2.19 -3.54
CA ASN A 110 -12.76 -3.40 -4.02
C ASN A 110 -12.99 -4.60 -3.07
N GLU A 111 -13.05 -4.38 -1.76
CA GLU A 111 -13.39 -5.42 -0.77
C GLU A 111 -14.85 -5.92 -0.93
N LYS A 112 -15.79 -5.07 -1.36
CA LYS A 112 -17.16 -5.50 -1.69
C LYS A 112 -17.25 -6.34 -2.97
N VAL A 113 -16.34 -6.13 -3.93
CA VAL A 113 -16.30 -6.92 -5.17
C VAL A 113 -15.84 -8.35 -4.90
N GLU A 114 -14.91 -8.57 -3.97
CA GLU A 114 -14.47 -9.92 -3.56
C GLU A 114 -15.56 -10.72 -2.84
N VAL A 115 -16.44 -10.07 -2.08
CA VAL A 115 -17.53 -10.75 -1.34
C VAL A 115 -18.76 -11.03 -2.22
N GLY A 116 -18.91 -10.33 -3.35
CA GLY A 116 -19.99 -10.53 -4.32
C GLY A 116 -19.77 -11.65 -5.34
N GLY A 117 -18.59 -12.29 -5.32
CA GLY A 117 -18.17 -13.35 -6.24
C GLY A 117 -18.26 -14.75 -5.64
N SER A 118 -19.40 -15.13 -5.07
CA SER A 118 -19.75 -16.54 -4.88
C SER A 118 -21.26 -16.67 -5.06
N THR A 119 -21.62 -17.21 -6.21
CA THR A 119 -22.97 -17.64 -6.59
C THR A 119 -23.38 -18.84 -5.75
#